data_AF-A0A2U8FD24-F1
#
_entry.id   AF-A0A2U8FD24-F1
#
_cell.length_a   1.000
_cell.length_b   1.000
_cell.length_c   1.000
_cell.angle_alpha   90.00
_cell.angle_beta   90.00
_cell.angle_gamma   90.00
#
_symmetry.space_group_name_H-M   'P 1'
#
loop_
_entity.id
_entity.type
_entity.pdbx_description
1 polymer ?
#
loop_
_entity_poly.entity_id
_entity_poly.type
_entity_poly.pdbx_seq_one_letter_code
_entity_poly.pdbx_strand_id
1 'polypeptide(L)'
;MGAFNDNFASKNKKVRDFVKLHFHTSLEFYDDLEIEDKRKYFVHIKRSSNPLSPNMWYIQCEYKRYEYSFEEIAFVLNLTKQEVINNYVNAMKKLKFLVNRIADIK
;
A
#
# COMPACT_ATOMS: atom_id res chain seq x y z
N MET A 1 -11.54 -9.36 -32.54
CA MET A 1 -11.20 -8.67 -31.28
C MET A 1 -9.83 -9.14 -30.76
N GLY A 2 -8.71 -8.79 -31.43
CA GLY A 2 -7.38 -9.36 -31.11
C GLY A 2 -6.37 -8.41 -30.47
N ALA A 3 -6.25 -7.17 -30.97
CA ALA A 3 -5.12 -6.29 -30.64
C ALA A 3 -5.12 -5.66 -29.23
N PHE A 4 -6.28 -5.57 -28.56
CA PHE A 4 -6.35 -4.95 -27.22
C PHE A 4 -5.81 -5.86 -26.11
N ASN A 5 -5.93 -7.18 -26.27
CA ASN A 5 -5.54 -8.15 -25.25
C ASN A 5 -4.02 -8.41 -25.27
N ASP A 6 -3.44 -8.46 -26.48
CA ASP A 6 -2.00 -8.65 -26.71
C ASP A 6 -1.15 -7.55 -26.06
N ASN A 7 -1.68 -6.32 -26.06
CA ASN A 7 -1.01 -5.15 -25.51
C ASN A 7 -1.00 -5.14 -23.97
N PHE A 8 -2.02 -5.73 -23.33
CA PHE A 8 -2.06 -5.91 -21.88
C PHE A 8 -1.15 -7.06 -21.43
N ALA A 9 -1.21 -8.21 -22.12
CA ALA A 9 -0.39 -9.38 -21.82
C ALA A 9 1.12 -9.05 -21.90
N SER A 10 1.54 -8.32 -22.94
CA SER A 10 2.94 -7.87 -23.11
C SER A 10 3.38 -6.92 -21.99
N LYS A 11 2.53 -5.97 -21.58
CA LYS A 11 2.82 -5.05 -20.47
C LYS A 11 2.87 -5.78 -19.13
N ASN A 12 1.96 -6.72 -18.89
CA ASN A 12 1.91 -7.52 -17.67
C ASN A 12 3.19 -8.35 -17.49
N LYS A 13 3.68 -8.99 -18.56
CA LYS A 13 4.96 -9.71 -18.54
C LYS A 13 6.13 -8.80 -18.14
N LYS A 14 6.22 -7.61 -18.73
CA LYS A 14 7.28 -6.63 -18.39
C LYS A 14 7.24 -6.22 -16.92
N VAL A 15 6.05 -6.03 -16.35
CA VAL A 15 5.91 -5.70 -14.91
C VAL A 15 6.34 -6.88 -14.04
N ARG A 16 5.94 -8.10 -14.37
CA ARG A 16 6.33 -9.30 -13.63
C ARG A 16 7.85 -9.51 -13.62
N ASP A 17 8.49 -9.32 -14.78
CA ASP A 17 9.94 -9.42 -14.92
C ASP A 17 10.65 -8.33 -14.07
N PHE A 18 10.14 -7.10 -14.11
CA PHE A 18 10.62 -6.00 -13.26
C PHE A 18 10.50 -6.33 -11.77
N VAL A 19 9.34 -6.80 -11.31
CA VAL A 19 9.11 -7.10 -9.89
C VAL A 19 10.06 -8.20 -9.40
N LYS A 20 10.21 -9.28 -10.19
CA LYS A 20 11.15 -10.37 -9.89
C LYS A 20 12.59 -9.88 -9.75
N LEU A 21 13.03 -9.04 -10.68
CA LEU A 21 14.41 -8.53 -10.73
C LEU A 21 14.71 -7.56 -9.58
N HIS A 22 13.78 -6.67 -9.25
CA HIS A 22 14.06 -5.53 -8.38
C HIS A 22 13.68 -5.74 -6.91
N PHE A 23 12.67 -6.56 -6.61
CA PHE A 23 12.18 -6.70 -5.23
C PHE A 23 12.47 -8.05 -4.61
N HIS A 24 12.90 -9.06 -5.37
CA HIS A 24 13.15 -10.42 -4.86
C HIS A 24 11.98 -11.02 -4.07
N THR A 25 10.77 -10.46 -4.23
CA THR A 25 9.55 -10.86 -3.53
C THR A 25 8.76 -11.89 -4.33
N SER A 26 7.96 -12.69 -3.64
CA SER A 26 6.92 -13.52 -4.28
C SER A 26 6.04 -12.68 -5.20
N LEU A 27 5.74 -13.20 -6.39
CA LEU A 27 4.83 -12.55 -7.35
C LEU A 27 3.36 -12.73 -6.98
N GLU A 28 3.03 -13.59 -6.00
CA GLU A 28 1.65 -13.92 -5.60
C GLU A 28 0.80 -12.68 -5.42
N PHE A 29 1.29 -11.70 -4.64
CA PHE A 29 0.55 -10.46 -4.43
C PHE A 29 0.25 -9.71 -5.73
N TYR A 30 1.24 -9.56 -6.63
CA TYR A 30 1.01 -8.87 -7.90
C TYR A 30 0.05 -9.65 -8.79
N ASP A 31 0.14 -10.98 -8.78
CA ASP A 31 -0.70 -11.84 -9.59
C ASP A 31 -2.16 -11.84 -9.12
N ASP A 32 -2.40 -11.61 -7.84
CA ASP A 32 -3.73 -11.49 -7.23
C ASP A 32 -4.39 -10.11 -7.44
N LEU A 33 -3.62 -9.07 -7.80
CA LEU A 33 -4.19 -7.74 -8.06
C LEU A 33 -5.21 -7.77 -9.21
N GLU A 34 -6.27 -6.97 -9.06
CA GLU A 34 -7.23 -6.74 -10.14
C GLU A 34 -6.56 -6.08 -11.36
N ILE A 35 -7.18 -6.25 -12.52
CA ILE A 35 -6.65 -5.72 -13.79
C ILE A 35 -6.45 -4.20 -13.73
N GLU A 36 -7.35 -3.48 -13.05
CA GLU A 36 -7.25 -2.04 -12.90
C GLU A 36 -6.02 -1.62 -12.08
N ASP A 37 -5.75 -2.30 -10.97
CA ASP A 37 -4.62 -2.00 -10.11
C ASP A 37 -3.29 -2.42 -10.74
N LYS A 38 -3.26 -3.53 -11.50
CA LYS A 38 -2.11 -3.89 -12.34
C LYS A 38 -1.77 -2.78 -13.34
N ARG A 39 -2.78 -2.13 -13.94
CA ARG A 39 -2.59 -1.01 -14.86
C ARG A 39 -2.06 0.23 -14.15
N LYS A 40 -2.62 0.58 -12.99
CA LYS A 40 -2.15 1.71 -12.17
C LYS A 40 -0.71 1.49 -11.69
N TYR A 41 -0.38 0.28 -11.26
CA TYR A 41 0.99 -0.08 -10.85
C TYR A 41 1.99 0.04 -12.00
N PHE A 42 1.62 -0.38 -13.21
CA PHE A 42 2.45 -0.18 -14.40
C PHE A 42 2.77 1.31 -14.66
N VAL A 43 1.82 2.20 -14.42
CA VAL A 43 2.04 3.66 -14.55
C VAL A 43 2.98 4.16 -13.46
N HIS A 44 2.83 3.68 -12.22
CA HIS A 44 3.70 4.01 -11.09
C HIS A 44 5.15 3.65 -11.35
N ILE A 45 5.44 2.40 -11.76
CA ILE A 45 6.82 1.96 -12.02
C ILE A 45 7.50 2.75 -13.15
N LYS A 46 6.72 3.25 -14.12
CA LYS A 46 7.24 4.07 -15.22
C LYS A 46 7.56 5.51 -14.81
N ARG A 47 6.88 6.03 -13.80
CA ARG A 47 7.00 7.43 -13.37
C ARG A 47 7.93 7.62 -12.18
N SER A 48 8.32 6.54 -11.51
CA SER A 48 9.18 6.60 -10.32
C SER A 48 10.60 6.13 -10.64
N SER A 49 11.59 6.90 -10.21
CA SER A 49 13.01 6.49 -10.23
C SER A 49 13.34 5.43 -9.19
N ASN A 50 12.52 5.32 -8.13
CA ASN A 50 12.62 4.29 -7.10
C ASN A 50 11.21 3.75 -6.79
N PRO A 51 10.68 2.85 -7.63
CA PRO A 51 9.33 2.35 -7.45
C PRO A 51 9.24 1.43 -6.23
N LEU A 52 8.15 1.57 -5.48
CA LEU A 52 7.77 0.64 -4.42
C LEU A 52 7.43 -0.75 -4.98
N SER A 53 7.59 -1.79 -4.15
CA SER A 53 7.09 -3.14 -4.45
C SER A 53 5.56 -3.12 -4.62
N PRO A 54 4.97 -4.10 -5.32
CA PRO A 54 3.52 -4.12 -5.59
C PRO A 54 2.67 -3.98 -4.32
N ASN A 55 3.04 -4.71 -3.25
CA ASN A 55 2.35 -4.66 -1.96
C ASN A 55 2.48 -3.28 -1.30
N MET A 56 3.69 -2.74 -1.19
CA MET A 56 3.91 -1.42 -0.58
C MET A 56 3.21 -0.30 -1.35
N TRP A 57 3.20 -0.37 -2.69
CA TRP A 57 2.48 0.57 -3.52
C TRP A 57 0.96 0.45 -3.30
N TYR A 58 0.43 -0.77 -3.30
CA TYR A 58 -1.00 -1.00 -3.09
C TYR A 58 -1.44 -0.50 -1.71
N ILE A 59 -0.72 -0.85 -0.65
CA ILE A 59 -0.98 -0.33 0.72
C ILE A 59 -0.93 1.20 0.73
N GLN A 60 0.06 1.82 0.07
CA GLN A 60 0.14 3.28 0.02
C GLN A 60 -1.04 3.89 -0.74
N CYS A 61 -1.49 3.28 -1.83
CA CYS A 61 -2.65 3.71 -2.59
C CYS A 61 -3.93 3.58 -1.78
N GLU A 62 -4.15 2.43 -1.14
CA GLU A 62 -5.31 2.19 -0.28
C GLU A 62 -5.29 3.10 0.94
N TYR A 63 -4.14 3.31 1.56
CA TYR A 63 -3.97 4.26 2.66
C TYR A 63 -4.38 5.67 2.23
N LYS A 64 -3.91 6.14 1.06
CA LYS A 64 -4.28 7.46 0.53
C LYS A 64 -5.75 7.55 0.09
N ARG A 65 -6.34 6.44 -0.35
CA ARG A 65 -7.70 6.37 -0.89
C ARG A 65 -8.75 6.25 0.21
N TYR A 66 -8.39 5.53 1.27
CA TYR A 66 -9.22 5.22 2.42
C TYR A 66 -8.54 5.74 3.68
N GLU A 67 -8.02 6.98 3.67
CA GLU A 67 -7.72 7.67 4.93
C GLU A 67 -9.06 7.80 5.67
N TYR A 68 -9.41 6.75 6.42
CA TYR A 68 -10.66 6.71 7.15
C TYR A 68 -10.58 7.83 8.17
N SER A 69 -11.48 8.79 8.03
CA SER A 69 -11.69 9.81 9.03
C SER A 69 -12.00 9.14 10.37
N PHE A 70 -11.74 9.86 11.47
CA PHE A 70 -12.14 9.36 12.79
C PHE A 70 -13.64 9.04 12.86
N GLU A 71 -14.49 9.70 12.07
CA GLU A 71 -15.90 9.35 11.89
C GLU A 71 -16.10 7.98 11.24
N GLU A 72 -15.42 7.68 10.14
CA GLU A 72 -15.59 6.41 9.44
C GLU A 72 -15.05 5.23 10.25
N ILE A 73 -13.93 5.45 10.96
CA ILE A 73 -13.39 4.47 11.90
C ILE A 73 -14.38 4.25 13.05
N ALA A 74 -14.96 5.32 13.59
CA ALA A 74 -15.97 5.23 14.66
C ALA A 74 -17.20 4.44 14.20
N PHE A 75 -17.66 4.68 12.97
CA PHE A 75 -18.77 3.95 12.37
C PHE A 75 -18.46 2.46 12.22
N VAL A 76 -17.30 2.09 11.67
CA VAL A 76 -16.91 0.68 11.47
C VAL A 76 -16.73 -0.06 12.80
N LEU A 77 -16.15 0.61 13.80
CA LEU A 77 -15.83 0.01 15.10
C LEU A 77 -16.98 0.09 16.11
N ASN A 78 -18.11 0.71 15.74
CA ASN A 78 -19.22 1.02 16.65
C ASN A 78 -18.75 1.73 17.93
N LEU A 79 -17.87 2.72 17.75
CA LEU A 79 -17.35 3.59 18.80
C LEU A 79 -17.84 5.02 18.55
N THR A 80 -17.72 5.89 19.55
CA THR A 80 -17.80 7.33 19.31
C THR A 80 -16.50 7.83 18.66
N LYS A 81 -16.62 8.90 17.86
CA LYS A 81 -15.44 9.60 17.31
C LYS A 81 -14.41 9.96 18.39
N GLN A 82 -14.88 10.39 19.57
CA GLN A 82 -14.01 10.77 20.67
C GLN A 82 -13.21 9.59 21.23
N GLU A 83 -13.81 8.40 21.31
CA GLU A 83 -13.11 7.17 21.73
C GLU A 83 -12.03 6.78 20.72
N VAL A 84 -12.31 6.89 19.43
CA VAL A 84 -11.32 6.63 18.37
C VAL A 84 -10.15 7.61 18.47
N ILE A 85 -10.41 8.90 18.64
CA ILE A 85 -9.38 9.94 18.83
C ILE A 85 -8.55 9.64 20.08
N ASN A 86 -9.18 9.32 21.21
CA ASN A 86 -8.48 9.02 22.46
C ASN A 86 -7.58 7.78 22.31
N ASN A 87 -8.07 6.73 21.64
CA ASN A 87 -7.30 5.52 21.35
C ASN A 87 -6.10 5.81 20.45
N TYR A 88 -6.29 6.61 19.39
CA TYR A 88 -5.21 7.05 18.50
C TYR A 88 -4.14 7.84 19.26
N VAL A 89 -4.53 8.84 20.05
CA VAL A 89 -3.60 9.66 20.86
C VAL A 89 -2.83 8.79 21.84
N ASN A 90 -3.49 7.83 22.50
CA ASN A 90 -2.84 6.91 23.43
C ASN A 90 -1.85 5.97 22.74
N ALA A 91 -2.19 5.46 21.55
CA ALA A 91 -1.28 4.66 20.74
C ALA A 91 -0.03 5.46 20.33
N MET A 92 -0.21 6.70 19.87
CA MET A 92 0.89 7.60 19.50
C MET A 92 1.79 7.95 20.69
N LYS A 93 1.24 8.16 21.88
CA LYS A 93 2.02 8.36 23.12
C LYS A 93 2.88 7.14 23.45
N LYS A 94 2.32 5.92 23.35
CA LYS A 94 3.04 4.66 23.58
C LYS A 94 4.17 4.49 22.55
N LEU A 95 3.91 4.76 21.28
CA LEU A 95 4.91 4.75 20.21
C LEU A 95 6.06 5.73 20.49
N LYS A 96 5.76 6.98 20.83
CA LYS A 96 6.78 7.98 21.18
C LYS A 96 7.66 7.52 22.34
N PHE A 97 7.06 6.92 23.37
CA PHE A 97 7.79 6.37 24.51
C PHE A 97 8.72 5.22 24.09
N LEU A 98 8.26 4.30 23.24
CA LEU A 98 9.07 3.20 22.74
C LEU A 98 10.25 3.67 21.88
N VAL A 99 10.02 4.66 21.00
CA VAL A 99 11.07 5.23 20.15
C VAL A 99 12.15 5.92 20.98
N ASN A 100 11.74 6.73 21.98
CA ASN A 100 12.69 7.40 22.87
C ASN A 100 13.51 6.40 23.68
N ARG A 101 12.89 5.32 24.19
CA ARG A 101 13.62 4.26 24.90
C ARG A 101 14.67 3.56 24.03
N ILE A 102 14.42 3.38 22.75
CA ILE A 102 15.40 2.79 21.82
C ILE A 102 16.55 3.76 21.55
N ALA A 103 16.27 5.07 21.49
CA ALA A 103 17.28 6.10 21.32
C ALA A 103 18.21 6.23 22.54
N ASP A 104 17.68 6.07 23.76
CA ASP A 104 18.44 6.13 25.02
C ASP A 104 19.32 4.89 25.28
N ILE A 105 19.14 3.80 24.52
CA ILE A 105 19.92 2.56 24.62
C ILE A 105 21.15 2.57 23.67
N LYS A 106 21.31 3.60 22.83
CA LYS A 106 22.47 3.79 21.94
C LYS A 106 23.50 4.73 22.53
#